data_AF-A0A382YLY6-F1
#
_entry.id   AF-A0A382YLY6-F1
#
_cell.length_a   1.000
_cell.length_b   1.000
_cell.length_c   1.000
_cell.angle_alpha   90.00
_cell.angle_beta   90.00
_cell.angle_gamma   90.00
#
_symmetry.space_group_name_H-M   'P 1'
#
loop_
_entity.id
_entity.type
_entity.pdbx_description
1 polymer ?
#
loop_
_entity_poly.entity_id
_entity_poly.type
_entity_poly.pdbx_seq_one_letter_code
_entity_poly.pdbx_strand_id
1 'polypeptide(L)'
;MEIGPPKFVKKDWGHELIFHNNDEFCGKLLVFPKSGSSFSMHYHMLKNEAWYVQAGSFEFDWIDTEEGQLYHSYLQPGQCVDINRGQPHKLTSMKANSIIFEVSTQHFDSDSHRIYINSTKEWKQPYGKTPKKK
;
A
#
# COMPACT_ATOMS: atom_id res chain seq x y z
N MET A 1 -22.16 12.42 -13.47
CA MET A 1 -22.36 10.97 -13.20
C MET A 1 -21.74 10.24 -14.37
N GLU A 2 -20.67 9.51 -14.10
CA GLU A 2 -19.93 8.73 -15.11
C GLU A 2 -20.05 7.26 -14.75
N ILE A 3 -20.32 6.41 -15.74
CA ILE A 3 -20.37 4.96 -15.60
C ILE A 3 -19.25 4.40 -16.47
N GLY A 4 -18.31 3.70 -15.87
CA GLY A 4 -17.15 3.16 -16.57
C GLY A 4 -16.36 2.18 -15.73
N PRO A 5 -15.37 1.49 -16.34
CA PRO A 5 -14.50 0.60 -15.61
C PRO A 5 -13.52 1.38 -14.71
N PRO A 6 -13.00 0.76 -13.63
CA PRO A 6 -11.94 1.36 -12.84
C PRO A 6 -10.64 1.46 -13.65
N LYS A 7 -9.77 2.41 -13.28
CA LYS A 7 -8.41 2.51 -13.82
C LYS A 7 -7.56 1.36 -13.29
N PHE A 8 -7.03 0.53 -14.19
CA PHE A 8 -6.11 -0.55 -13.87
C PHE A 8 -4.66 -0.05 -13.77
N VAL A 9 -3.97 -0.36 -12.67
CA VAL A 9 -2.54 -0.04 -12.50
C VAL A 9 -1.77 -1.30 -12.13
N LYS A 10 -0.88 -1.75 -13.02
CA LYS A 10 -0.01 -2.92 -12.77
C LYS A 10 1.05 -2.60 -11.73
N LYS A 11 1.30 -3.53 -10.81
CA LYS A 11 2.39 -3.48 -9.82
C LYS A 11 3.18 -4.79 -9.84
N ASP A 12 4.36 -4.80 -9.26
CA ASP A 12 5.19 -6.02 -9.18
C ASP A 12 4.54 -7.11 -8.30
N TRP A 13 3.77 -6.69 -7.30
CA TRP A 13 3.06 -7.58 -6.37
C TRP A 13 1.66 -7.99 -6.84
N GLY A 14 1.12 -7.36 -7.89
CA GLY A 14 -0.28 -7.53 -8.27
C GLY A 14 -0.78 -6.35 -9.10
N HIS A 15 -1.94 -5.81 -8.73
CA HIS A 15 -2.49 -4.63 -9.39
C HIS A 15 -3.46 -3.87 -8.50
N GLU A 16 -3.70 -2.62 -8.87
CA GLU A 16 -4.72 -1.75 -8.29
C GLU A 16 -5.84 -1.55 -9.30
N LEU A 17 -7.08 -1.59 -8.82
CA LEU A 17 -8.25 -1.11 -9.54
C LEU A 17 -8.73 0.17 -8.86
N ILE A 18 -8.40 1.33 -9.43
CA ILE A 18 -8.76 2.63 -8.89
C ILE A 18 -10.13 3.00 -9.46
N PHE A 19 -11.17 2.91 -8.64
CA PHE A 19 -12.53 3.26 -9.07
C PHE A 19 -12.86 4.73 -8.85
N HIS A 20 -12.12 5.43 -7.97
CA HIS A 20 -12.26 6.87 -7.77
C HIS A 20 -10.95 7.47 -7.22
N ASN A 21 -10.60 8.69 -7.64
CA ASN A 21 -9.54 9.49 -7.02
C ASN A 21 -9.71 10.97 -7.41
N ASN A 22 -10.25 11.79 -6.51
CA ASN A 22 -10.31 13.25 -6.63
C ASN A 22 -9.80 13.90 -5.35
N ASP A 23 -9.96 15.21 -5.24
CA ASP A 23 -9.61 16.03 -4.07
C ASP A 23 -10.41 15.70 -2.80
N GLU A 24 -11.55 15.02 -2.93
CA GLU A 24 -12.36 14.60 -1.79
C GLU A 24 -11.93 13.24 -1.24
N PHE A 25 -11.82 12.22 -2.11
CA PHE A 25 -11.48 10.86 -1.69
C PHE A 25 -10.88 10.00 -2.81
N CYS A 26 -10.31 8.88 -2.40
CA CYS A 26 -9.84 7.82 -3.26
C CYS A 26 -10.45 6.48 -2.84
N GLY A 27 -10.70 5.64 -3.84
CA GLY A 27 -11.20 4.29 -3.64
C GLY A 27 -10.48 3.32 -4.57
N LYS A 28 -9.94 2.24 -3.99
CA LYS A 28 -9.15 1.24 -4.72
C LYS A 28 -9.50 -0.18 -4.29
N LEU A 29 -9.31 -1.11 -5.20
CA LEU A 29 -9.07 -2.51 -4.85
C LEU A 29 -7.59 -2.82 -5.02
N LEU A 30 -6.96 -3.35 -3.98
CA LEU A 30 -5.61 -3.89 -4.05
C LEU A 30 -5.74 -5.41 -4.23
N VAL A 31 -5.34 -5.91 -5.40
CA VAL A 31 -5.54 -7.31 -5.79
C VAL A 31 -4.20 -8.02 -5.85
N PHE A 32 -4.07 -9.09 -5.07
CA PHE A 32 -2.87 -9.92 -4.92
C PHE A 32 -3.13 -11.31 -5.52
N PRO A 33 -2.77 -11.55 -6.80
CA PRO A 33 -3.09 -12.82 -7.47
C PRO A 33 -2.33 -14.02 -6.92
N LYS A 34 -1.15 -13.81 -6.30
CA LYS A 34 -0.27 -14.87 -5.79
C LYS A 34 -0.09 -14.74 -4.28
N SER A 35 0.01 -15.86 -3.58
CA SER A 35 0.46 -15.89 -2.18
C SER A 35 1.94 -15.46 -2.09
N GLY A 36 2.30 -14.80 -1.00
CA GLY A 36 3.62 -14.22 -0.75
C GLY A 36 3.88 -12.89 -1.44
N SER A 37 2.97 -12.41 -2.29
CA SER A 37 3.07 -11.08 -2.90
C SER A 37 2.93 -9.99 -1.85
N SER A 38 3.83 -9.00 -1.87
CA SER A 38 3.86 -7.89 -0.92
C SER A 38 4.33 -6.58 -1.56
N PHE A 39 3.88 -5.45 -1.02
CA PHE A 39 4.47 -4.15 -1.32
C PHE A 39 5.55 -3.77 -0.30
N SER A 40 6.38 -2.77 -0.66
CA SER A 40 7.46 -2.29 0.20
C SER A 40 6.92 -1.63 1.48
N MET A 41 7.69 -1.68 2.57
CA MET A 41 7.42 -0.88 3.77
C MET A 41 7.44 0.61 3.40
N HIS A 42 6.29 1.27 3.55
CA HIS A 42 6.11 2.66 3.16
C HIS A 42 5.14 3.40 4.09
N TYR A 43 5.12 4.72 3.96
CA TYR A 43 4.17 5.59 4.62
C TYR A 43 3.73 6.72 3.68
N HIS A 44 2.63 7.36 4.07
CA HIS A 44 2.01 8.48 3.36
C HIS A 44 1.90 9.68 4.30
N MET A 45 2.28 10.88 3.87
CA MET A 45 2.17 12.10 4.69
C MET A 45 0.91 12.90 4.42
N LEU A 46 0.36 12.78 3.22
CA LEU A 46 -0.88 13.46 2.82
C LEU A 46 -2.09 12.54 2.95
N LYS A 47 -1.93 11.28 2.56
CA LYS A 47 -3.02 10.30 2.56
C LYS A 47 -3.31 9.76 3.96
N ASN A 48 -4.59 9.77 4.34
CA ASN A 48 -5.13 8.93 5.41
C ASN A 48 -5.94 7.80 4.75
N GLU A 49 -5.81 6.56 5.21
CA GLU A 49 -6.46 5.42 4.56
C GLU A 49 -7.01 4.39 5.54
N ALA A 50 -8.04 3.69 5.08
CA ALA A 50 -8.63 2.56 5.77
C ALA A 50 -8.81 1.41 4.80
N TRP A 51 -8.56 0.21 5.28
CA TRP A 51 -8.66 -1.03 4.53
C TRP A 51 -9.74 -1.92 5.11
N TYR A 52 -10.48 -2.60 4.23
CA TYR A 52 -11.34 -3.72 4.55
C TYR A 52 -10.84 -4.96 3.82
N VAL A 53 -10.65 -6.06 4.54
CA VAL A 53 -10.22 -7.32 3.95
C VAL A 53 -11.41 -7.98 3.27
N GLN A 54 -11.48 -7.86 1.94
CA GLN A 54 -12.56 -8.41 1.13
C GLN A 54 -12.41 -9.92 0.92
N ALA A 55 -11.20 -10.40 0.65
CA ALA A 55 -10.93 -11.81 0.36
C ALA A 55 -9.49 -12.20 0.69
N GLY A 56 -9.28 -13.50 0.92
CA GLY A 56 -7.96 -14.07 1.18
C GLY A 56 -7.55 -13.96 2.64
N SER A 57 -6.29 -13.61 2.89
CA SER A 57 -5.75 -13.31 4.23
C SER A 57 -4.38 -12.66 4.09
N PHE A 58 -3.99 -11.84 5.06
CA PHE A 58 -2.77 -11.03 4.98
C PHE A 58 -1.97 -11.08 6.26
N GLU A 59 -0.65 -10.92 6.12
CA GLU A 59 0.24 -10.48 7.18
C GLU A 59 0.45 -8.97 7.00
N PHE A 60 0.20 -8.22 8.07
CA PHE A 60 0.31 -6.78 8.14
C PHE A 60 1.43 -6.42 9.10
N ASP A 61 2.49 -5.83 8.53
CA ASP A 61 3.63 -5.32 9.28
C ASP A 61 3.47 -3.80 9.43
N TRP A 62 3.65 -3.26 10.63
CA TRP A 62 3.62 -1.81 10.85
C TRP A 62 4.65 -1.40 11.90
N ILE A 63 5.15 -0.17 11.81
CA ILE A 63 6.14 0.36 12.75
C ILE A 63 5.49 1.38 13.66
N ASP A 64 5.48 1.15 14.97
CA ASP A 64 5.18 2.20 15.93
C ASP A 64 6.34 3.22 15.90
N THR A 65 6.05 4.45 15.48
CA THR A 65 7.07 5.49 15.36
C THR A 65 7.40 6.19 16.67
N GLU A 66 6.57 6.02 17.70
CA GLU A 66 6.85 6.53 19.05
C GLU A 66 7.80 5.57 19.79
N GLU A 67 7.55 4.27 19.69
CA GLU A 67 8.39 3.25 20.33
C GLU A 67 9.55 2.75 19.45
N GLY A 68 9.49 2.98 18.13
CA GLY A 68 10.46 2.47 17.17
C GLY A 68 10.40 0.95 16.98
N GLN A 69 9.25 0.33 17.22
CA GLN A 69 9.07 -1.12 17.17
C GLN A 69 8.30 -1.58 15.93
N LEU A 70 8.67 -2.74 15.40
CA LEU A 70 7.94 -3.41 14.33
C LEU A 70 6.95 -4.41 14.93
N TYR A 71 5.69 -4.28 14.52
CA TYR A 71 4.61 -5.18 14.88
C TYR A 71 4.14 -5.99 13.68
N HIS A 72 3.64 -7.19 13.97
CA HIS A 72 3.06 -8.10 12.98
C HIS A 72 1.63 -8.45 13.39
N SER A 73 0.72 -8.43 12.43
CA SER A 73 -0.69 -8.77 12.65
C SER A 73 -1.20 -9.63 11.49
N TYR A 74 -2.06 -10.60 11.80
CA TYR A 74 -2.71 -11.41 10.77
C TYR A 74 -4.13 -10.93 10.54
N LEU A 75 -4.43 -10.58 9.29
CA LEU A 75 -5.73 -10.06 8.87
C LEU A 75 -6.51 -11.14 8.10
N GLN A 76 -7.79 -11.26 8.42
CA GLN A 76 -8.77 -12.18 7.84
C GLN A 76 -9.93 -11.41 7.22
N PRO A 77 -10.69 -12.03 6.30
CA PRO A 77 -11.85 -11.39 5.68
C PRO A 77 -12.85 -10.85 6.70
N GLY A 78 -13.36 -9.65 6.46
CA GLY A 78 -14.27 -8.95 7.37
C GLY A 78 -13.59 -8.02 8.37
N GLN A 79 -12.26 -8.07 8.50
CA GLN A 79 -11.51 -7.17 9.39
C GLN A 79 -11.15 -5.86 8.67
N CYS A 80 -10.99 -4.80 9.48
CA CYS A 80 -10.59 -3.48 9.02
C CYS A 80 -9.25 -3.07 9.63
N VAL A 81 -8.54 -2.16 8.93
CA VAL A 81 -7.34 -1.50 9.45
C VAL A 81 -7.44 -0.01 9.11
N ASP A 82 -7.28 0.84 10.11
CA ASP A 82 -7.12 2.28 9.93
C ASP A 82 -5.63 2.63 9.96
N ILE A 83 -5.17 3.38 8.96
CA ILE A 83 -3.77 3.72 8.76
C ILE A 83 -3.65 5.24 8.66
N ASN A 84 -3.22 5.84 9.77
CA ASN A 84 -3.02 7.27 9.88
C ASN A 84 -1.84 7.77 9.02
N ARG A 85 -1.86 9.06 8.72
CA ARG A 85 -0.72 9.75 8.09
C ARG A 85 0.56 9.50 8.88
N GLY A 86 1.64 9.22 8.16
CA GLY A 86 2.95 8.94 8.72
C GLY A 86 3.12 7.52 9.24
N GLN A 87 2.05 6.72 9.34
CA GLN A 87 2.11 5.35 9.88
C GLN A 87 2.79 4.41 8.88
N PRO A 88 3.98 3.88 9.17
CA PRO A 88 4.63 2.93 8.28
C PRO A 88 3.95 1.58 8.30
N HIS A 89 3.76 1.02 7.11
CA HIS A 89 3.09 -0.24 6.95
C HIS A 89 3.54 -1.02 5.70
N LYS A 90 3.34 -2.33 5.77
CA LYS A 90 3.55 -3.30 4.70
C LYS A 90 2.49 -4.38 4.79
N LEU A 91 1.98 -4.82 3.64
CA LEU A 91 1.02 -5.91 3.55
C LEU A 91 1.59 -7.02 2.68
N THR A 92 1.50 -8.24 3.18
CA THR A 92 1.90 -9.46 2.50
C THR A 92 0.68 -10.38 2.38
N SER A 93 0.33 -10.77 1.17
CA SER A 93 -0.75 -11.74 0.93
C SER A 93 -0.32 -13.13 1.37
N MET A 94 -1.15 -13.79 2.17
CA MET A 94 -0.91 -15.17 2.63
C MET A 94 -1.60 -16.21 1.73
N LYS A 95 -2.61 -15.78 0.98
CA LYS A 95 -3.35 -16.61 0.01
C LYS A 95 -3.34 -15.97 -1.39
N ALA A 96 -3.44 -16.80 -2.42
CA ALA A 96 -3.69 -16.31 -3.78
C ALA A 96 -5.07 -15.66 -3.88
N ASN A 97 -5.22 -14.73 -4.82
CA ASN A 97 -6.45 -13.95 -5.04
C ASN A 97 -6.94 -13.22 -3.78
N SER A 98 -6.02 -12.71 -2.96
CA SER A 98 -6.37 -11.88 -1.80
C SER A 98 -6.69 -10.46 -2.26
N ILE A 99 -7.68 -9.82 -1.63
CA ILE A 99 -8.19 -8.51 -2.03
C ILE A 99 -8.42 -7.63 -0.81
N ILE A 100 -7.89 -6.41 -0.87
CA ILE A 100 -8.22 -5.31 0.04
C ILE A 100 -9.12 -4.31 -0.69
N PHE A 101 -10.16 -3.83 -0.01
CA PHE A 101 -10.88 -2.63 -0.36
C PHE A 101 -10.27 -1.46 0.40
N GLU A 102 -9.69 -0.49 -0.30
CA GLU A 102 -9.12 0.73 0.27
C GLU A 102 -10.08 1.90 0.05
N VAL A 103 -10.33 2.64 1.13
CA VAL A 103 -10.84 4.01 1.08
C VAL A 103 -9.80 4.93 1.68
N SER A 104 -9.62 6.10 1.06
CA SER A 104 -8.63 7.06 1.53
C SER A 104 -9.01 8.48 1.17
N THR A 105 -8.31 9.46 1.74
CA THR A 105 -8.23 10.79 1.14
C THR A 105 -7.53 10.69 -0.24
N GLN A 106 -7.46 11.79 -0.99
CA GLN A 106 -6.83 11.80 -2.32
C GLN A 106 -5.47 11.08 -2.35
N HIS A 107 -5.28 10.25 -3.38
CA HIS A 107 -4.03 9.55 -3.64
C HIS A 107 -3.13 10.33 -4.60
N PHE A 108 -1.85 10.43 -4.23
CA PHE A 108 -0.77 10.96 -5.08
C PHE A 108 0.37 9.93 -5.16
N ASP A 109 0.87 9.65 -6.36
CA ASP A 109 2.03 8.76 -6.54
C ASP A 109 3.30 9.30 -5.84
N SER A 110 3.41 10.63 -5.69
CA SER A 110 4.52 11.30 -5.01
C SER A 110 4.49 11.18 -3.49
N ASP A 111 3.35 10.80 -2.89
CA ASP A 111 3.16 10.68 -1.44
C ASP A 111 3.48 9.27 -0.93
N SER A 112 4.20 8.44 -1.70
CA SER A 112 4.57 7.08 -1.30
C SER A 112 6.05 7.03 -0.89
N HIS A 113 6.34 7.14 0.40
CA HIS A 113 7.71 7.19 0.91
C HIS A 113 8.15 5.83 1.46
N ARG A 114 9.22 5.25 0.89
CA ARG A 114 9.79 3.98 1.35
C ARG A 114 10.67 4.18 2.58
N ILE A 115 10.64 3.24 3.52
CA ILE A 115 11.55 3.23 4.67
C ILE A 115 12.85 2.51 4.36
N TYR A 116 12.77 1.33 3.76
CA TYR A 116 13.91 0.55 3.34
C TYR A 116 13.63 -0.20 2.03
N ILE A 117 14.70 -0.61 1.35
CA ILE A 117 14.63 -1.48 0.16
C ILE A 117 15.02 -2.90 0.58
N ASN A 118 14.34 -3.91 0.03
CA ASN A 118 14.66 -5.31 0.33
C ASN A 118 15.81 -5.84 -0.53
N SER A 119 16.09 -5.17 -1.66
CA SER A 119 17.19 -5.50 -2.54
C SER A 119 17.74 -4.27 -3.24
N THR A 120 19.03 -4.31 -3.62
CA THR A 120 19.65 -3.24 -4.43
C THR A 120 19.01 -3.10 -5.81
N LYS A 121 18.31 -4.12 -6.29
CA LYS A 121 17.53 -4.08 -7.55
C LYS A 121 16.30 -3.18 -7.44
N GLU A 122 15.78 -2.94 -6.23
CA GLU A 122 14.65 -2.04 -5.98
C GLU A 122 15.06 -0.58 -5.81
N TRP A 123 16.37 -0.29 -5.83
CA TRP A 123 16.89 1.07 -5.74
C TRP A 123 16.42 1.89 -6.95
N LYS A 124 15.64 2.93 -6.66
CA LYS A 124 15.36 4.03 -7.59
C LYS A 124 16.16 5.24 -7.09
N GLN A 125 16.61 6.11 -8.01
CA GLN A 125 17.31 7.33 -7.60
C GLN A 125 16.44 8.10 -6.58
N PRO A 126 16.98 8.41 -5.38
CA PRO A 126 16.24 9.23 -4.41
C PRO A 126 15.91 10.58 -5.03
N TYR A 127 14.68 11.06 -4.84
CA TYR A 127 14.29 12.40 -5.27
C TYR A 127 15.26 13.43 -4.67
N GLY A 128 15.91 14.23 -5.52
CA GLY A 128 16.87 15.26 -5.09
C GLY A 128 18.32 14.82 -4.82
N LYS A 129 18.73 13.61 -5.19
CA LYS A 129 20.16 13.21 -5.11
C LYS A 129 20.71 12.78 -6.45
N THR A 130 21.55 13.62 -7.05
CA THR A 130 22.45 13.24 -8.15
C THR A 130 23.47 12.21 -7.62
N PRO A 131 23.74 11.10 -8.33
CA PRO A 131 24.76 10.16 -7.90
C PRO A 131 26.10 10.88 -7.76
N LYS A 132 26.76 10.77 -6.60
CA LYS A 132 28.20 11.03 -6.55
C LYS A 132 28.85 9.98 -7.45
N LYS A 133 29.40 10.40 -8.59
CA LYS A 133 30.23 9.53 -9.43
C LYS A 133 31.34 8.96 -8.53
N LYS A 134 31.43 7.63 -8.49
CA LYS A 134 32.64 6.96 -8.00
C LYS A 134 33.77 7.22 -8.99
#